data_AF-A0A4S8QAU1-F1
#
_entry.id   AF-A0A4S8QAU1-F1
#
_cell.length_a   1.000
_cell.length_b   1.000
_cell.length_c   1.000
_cell.angle_alpha   90.00
_cell.angle_beta   90.00
_cell.angle_gamma   90.00
#
_symmetry.space_group_name_H-M   'P 1'
#
loop_
_entity.id
_entity.type
_entity.pdbx_description
1 polymer ?
#
loop_
_entity_poly.entity_id
_entity_poly.type
_entity_poly.pdbx_seq_one_letter_code
_entity_poly.pdbx_strand_id
1 'polypeptide(L)'
;MSATVNRPEAARIGARADELLTEIKDDIEFDRLVASSQLYADCWATFTGYPIIAEWNHDTDKAPLFEEGLKVLALKAAVWEATGGDEAAAELDVAAPVDEMVHAILAQTNLLNRLAERRGIAVVHMTDQEEFVWERDDYTQDCYEAAGWGTPPERYWIGAAETRRRHQILDAAYARIGIGPQGRSHGFTFEAREEYASV
;
A
#
# COMPACT_ATOMS: atom_id res chain seq x y z
N MET A 1 20.34 14.65 11.17
CA MET A 1 21.20 13.51 10.76
C MET A 1 20.33 12.28 10.96
N SER A 2 19.73 11.75 9.89
CA SER A 2 18.94 10.52 10.00
C SER A 2 19.92 9.38 10.32
N ALA A 3 19.58 8.55 11.31
CA ALA A 3 20.38 7.36 11.59
C ALA A 3 20.35 6.46 10.36
N THR A 4 21.50 5.95 9.92
CA THR A 4 21.54 4.97 8.84
C THR A 4 20.81 3.71 9.31
N VAL A 5 19.64 3.44 8.73
CA VAL A 5 18.88 2.22 8.99
C VAL A 5 19.67 1.03 8.43
N ASN A 6 20.02 0.08 9.29
CA ASN A 6 20.82 -1.08 8.90
C ASN A 6 19.90 -2.16 8.34
N ARG A 7 19.71 -2.16 7.01
CA ARG A 7 18.86 -3.16 6.34
C ARG A 7 19.66 -4.40 5.94
N PRO A 8 19.10 -5.62 6.10
CA PRO A 8 19.74 -6.86 5.65
C PRO A 8 19.97 -6.91 4.14
N GLU A 9 20.67 -7.94 3.65
CA GLU A 9 20.89 -8.12 2.21
C GLU A 9 19.57 -8.41 1.46
N ALA A 10 19.32 -7.67 0.39
CA ALA A 10 18.10 -7.79 -0.41
C ALA A 10 17.85 -9.21 -0.93
N ALA A 11 18.90 -9.93 -1.33
CA ALA A 11 18.80 -11.33 -1.78
C ALA A 11 18.17 -12.25 -0.72
N ARG A 12 18.57 -12.09 0.55
CA ARG A 12 18.04 -12.87 1.66
C ARG A 12 16.59 -12.47 1.97
N ILE A 13 16.28 -11.18 1.91
CA ILE A 13 14.94 -10.67 2.18
C ILE A 13 13.96 -11.12 1.10
N GLY A 14 14.33 -10.98 -0.17
CA GLY A 14 13.49 -11.41 -1.29
C GLY A 14 13.15 -12.89 -1.22
N ALA A 15 14.14 -13.75 -1.00
CA ALA A 15 13.91 -15.19 -0.86
C ALA A 15 12.93 -15.51 0.29
N ARG A 16 13.11 -14.89 1.46
CA ARG A 16 12.21 -15.13 2.60
C ARG A 16 10.82 -14.54 2.36
N ALA A 17 10.71 -13.40 1.70
CA ALA A 17 9.43 -12.79 1.38
C ALA A 17 8.59 -13.65 0.43
N ASP A 18 9.22 -14.33 -0.54
CA ASP A 18 8.52 -15.28 -1.43
C ASP A 18 7.97 -16.50 -0.66
N GLU A 19 8.74 -17.05 0.27
CA GLU A 19 8.28 -18.11 1.18
C GLU A 19 7.08 -17.64 2.01
N LEU A 20 7.18 -16.47 2.65
CA LEU A 20 6.11 -15.89 3.46
C LEU A 20 4.85 -15.64 2.64
N LEU A 21 5.00 -15.12 1.40
CA LEU A 21 3.87 -14.90 0.51
C LEU A 21 3.18 -16.21 0.13
N THR A 22 3.95 -17.28 -0.08
CA THR A 22 3.42 -18.63 -0.32
C THR A 22 2.67 -19.14 0.91
N GLU A 23 3.25 -19.02 2.11
CA GLU A 23 2.61 -19.42 3.38
C GLU A 23 1.28 -18.68 3.63
N ILE A 24 1.22 -17.38 3.31
CA ILE A 24 0.01 -16.56 3.37
C ILE A 24 -1.04 -17.07 2.39
N LYS A 25 -0.66 -17.30 1.14
CA LYS A 25 -1.55 -17.75 0.06
C LYS A 25 -2.12 -19.16 0.31
N ASP A 26 -1.36 -20.01 0.97
CA ASP A 26 -1.77 -21.38 1.30
C ASP A 26 -2.68 -21.45 2.55
N ASP A 27 -2.89 -20.35 3.28
CA ASP A 27 -3.74 -20.33 4.47
C ASP A 27 -5.24 -20.43 4.15
N ILE A 28 -5.97 -21.14 5.03
CA ILE A 28 -7.41 -21.38 4.88
C ILE A 28 -8.26 -20.10 4.88
N GLU A 29 -7.76 -18.99 5.43
CA GLU A 29 -8.47 -17.70 5.41
C GLU A 29 -8.10 -16.85 4.18
N PHE A 30 -7.18 -17.30 3.31
CA PHE A 30 -6.68 -16.50 2.20
C PHE A 30 -7.79 -16.04 1.25
N ASP A 31 -8.62 -16.96 0.76
CA ASP A 31 -9.75 -16.60 -0.13
C ASP A 31 -10.68 -15.58 0.50
N ARG A 32 -10.85 -15.68 1.82
CA ARG A 32 -11.71 -14.78 2.59
C ARG A 32 -11.06 -13.41 2.78
N LEU A 33 -9.74 -13.36 2.93
CA LEU A 33 -8.94 -12.14 2.95
C LEU A 33 -8.98 -11.41 1.59
N VAL A 34 -8.83 -12.15 0.49
CA VAL A 34 -8.96 -11.63 -0.88
C VAL A 34 -10.33 -11.00 -1.07
N ALA A 35 -11.39 -11.75 -0.77
CA ALA A 35 -12.75 -11.28 -0.93
C ALA A 35 -13.01 -10.04 -0.07
N SER A 36 -12.68 -10.07 1.22
CA SER A 36 -13.02 -8.97 2.13
C SER A 36 -12.25 -7.68 1.84
N SER A 37 -10.99 -7.78 1.42
CA SER A 37 -10.16 -6.61 1.07
C SER A 37 -10.65 -5.89 -0.20
N GLN A 38 -11.47 -6.56 -1.03
CA GLN A 38 -11.99 -6.03 -2.30
C GLN A 38 -13.46 -5.58 -2.25
N LEU A 39 -14.14 -5.72 -1.11
CA LEU A 39 -15.58 -5.40 -0.97
C LEU A 39 -15.87 -3.89 -0.82
N TYR A 40 -14.87 -3.06 -0.56
CA TYR A 40 -15.05 -1.67 -0.11
C TYR A 40 -15.03 -0.62 -1.24
N ALA A 41 -15.67 -0.91 -2.38
CA ALA A 41 -15.75 0.03 -3.50
C ALA A 41 -16.33 1.41 -3.12
N ASP A 42 -17.24 1.45 -2.15
CA ASP A 42 -18.01 2.66 -1.80
C ASP A 42 -17.46 3.46 -0.61
N CYS A 43 -16.41 3.00 0.08
CA CYS A 43 -15.91 3.69 1.26
C CYS A 43 -14.39 3.80 1.39
N TRP A 44 -13.62 3.14 0.52
CA TRP A 44 -12.16 3.04 0.65
C TRP A 44 -11.41 3.57 -0.56
N ALA A 45 -11.44 4.90 -0.69
CA ALA A 45 -10.44 5.62 -1.45
C ALA A 45 -10.03 6.86 -0.67
N THR A 46 -8.73 7.01 -0.45
CA THR A 46 -8.12 8.27 -0.04
C THR A 46 -7.93 9.16 -1.26
N PHE A 47 -7.59 10.42 -1.01
CA PHE A 47 -7.21 11.36 -2.07
C PHE A 47 -5.71 11.29 -2.41
N THR A 48 -4.98 10.32 -1.84
CA THR A 48 -3.51 10.28 -1.84
C THR A 48 -2.88 9.07 -2.51
N GLY A 49 -3.48 7.87 -2.46
CA GLY A 49 -2.90 6.66 -3.09
C GLY A 49 -3.57 6.29 -4.41
N TYR A 50 -4.81 5.78 -4.39
CA TYR A 50 -5.45 5.29 -5.62
C TYR A 50 -5.72 6.35 -6.68
N PRO A 51 -6.17 7.58 -6.36
CA PRO A 51 -6.50 8.57 -7.40
C PRO A 51 -5.32 9.02 -8.25
N ILE A 52 -4.07 8.80 -7.81
CA ILE A 52 -2.89 9.10 -8.64
C ILE A 52 -2.60 8.00 -9.67
N ILE A 53 -3.32 6.87 -9.68
CA ILE A 53 -3.27 5.90 -10.77
C ILE A 53 -3.97 6.51 -11.99
N ALA A 54 -3.28 6.50 -13.14
CA ALA A 54 -3.85 7.04 -14.38
C ALA A 54 -5.08 6.21 -14.80
N GLU A 55 -6.21 6.87 -15.03
CA GLU A 55 -7.48 6.19 -15.33
C GLU A 55 -7.83 5.15 -14.25
N TRP A 56 -7.64 5.52 -12.99
CA TRP A 56 -8.01 4.70 -11.83
C TRP A 56 -9.42 4.13 -11.97
N ASN A 57 -9.53 2.82 -11.83
CA ASN A 57 -10.80 2.12 -11.77
C ASN A 57 -10.72 1.01 -10.72
N HIS A 58 -11.49 1.18 -9.65
CA HIS A 58 -11.50 0.24 -8.53
C HIS A 58 -11.73 -1.21 -8.97
N ASP A 59 -12.67 -1.47 -9.88
CA ASP A 59 -13.02 -2.83 -10.27
C ASP A 59 -11.89 -3.54 -11.03
N THR A 60 -11.14 -2.81 -11.85
CA THR A 60 -10.04 -3.40 -12.63
C THR A 60 -8.72 -3.39 -11.88
N ASP A 61 -8.49 -2.42 -11.00
CA ASP A 61 -7.20 -2.22 -10.36
C ASP A 61 -7.10 -2.85 -8.96
N LYS A 62 -8.21 -3.17 -8.28
CA LYS A 62 -8.18 -3.73 -6.90
C LYS A 62 -7.44 -5.06 -6.79
N ALA A 63 -7.60 -5.96 -7.78
CA ALA A 63 -6.98 -7.28 -7.71
C ALA A 63 -5.45 -7.22 -7.92
N PRO A 64 -4.93 -6.52 -8.96
CA PRO A 64 -3.49 -6.29 -9.08
C PRO A 64 -2.88 -5.57 -7.87
N LEU A 65 -3.55 -4.52 -7.36
CA LEU A 65 -3.07 -3.82 -6.18
C LEU A 65 -3.02 -4.72 -4.95
N PHE A 66 -4.03 -5.56 -4.74
CA PHE A 66 -4.06 -6.51 -3.62
C PHE A 66 -2.85 -7.45 -3.67
N GLU A 67 -2.47 -7.92 -4.86
CA GLU A 67 -1.26 -8.72 -5.03
C GLU A 67 0.01 -7.95 -4.64
N GLU A 68 0.14 -6.69 -5.07
CA GLU A 68 1.29 -5.85 -4.72
C GLU A 68 1.33 -5.50 -3.21
N GLY A 69 0.18 -5.24 -2.59
CA GLY A 69 0.08 -4.99 -1.16
C GLY A 69 0.49 -6.21 -0.32
N LEU A 70 0.13 -7.43 -0.74
CA LEU A 70 0.59 -8.65 -0.09
C LEU A 70 2.09 -8.88 -0.24
N LYS A 71 2.65 -8.61 -1.42
CA LYS A 71 4.10 -8.67 -1.65
C LYS A 71 4.85 -7.73 -0.70
N VAL A 72 4.36 -6.49 -0.54
CA VAL A 72 4.92 -5.53 0.41
C VAL A 72 4.82 -6.04 1.84
N LEU A 73 3.67 -6.54 2.28
CA LEU A 73 3.53 -7.10 3.64
C LEU A 73 4.50 -8.25 3.89
N ALA A 74 4.70 -9.12 2.90
CA ALA A 74 5.67 -10.22 2.99
C ALA A 74 7.13 -9.70 3.07
N LEU A 75 7.48 -8.66 2.31
CA LEU A 75 8.79 -8.00 2.41
C LEU A 75 9.02 -7.37 3.79
N LYS A 76 8.05 -6.61 4.31
CA LYS A 76 8.13 -6.00 5.64
C LYS A 76 8.28 -7.06 6.73
N ALA A 77 7.52 -8.15 6.65
CA ALA A 77 7.64 -9.30 7.55
C ALA A 77 9.02 -9.97 7.48
N ALA A 78 9.58 -10.17 6.28
CA ALA A 78 10.91 -10.75 6.10
C ALA A 78 12.01 -9.87 6.73
N VAL A 79 11.94 -8.55 6.57
CA VAL A 79 12.89 -7.63 7.20
C VAL A 79 12.73 -7.62 8.72
N TRP A 80 11.49 -7.61 9.21
CA TRP A 80 11.19 -7.73 10.64
C TRP A 80 11.81 -8.99 11.26
N GLU A 81 11.61 -10.15 10.64
CA GLU A 81 12.22 -11.41 11.08
C GLU A 81 13.75 -11.35 11.06
N ALA A 82 14.34 -10.82 9.98
CA ALA A 82 15.79 -10.79 9.79
C ALA A 82 16.51 -9.82 10.74
N THR A 83 15.82 -8.79 11.22
CA THR A 83 16.35 -7.76 12.12
C THR A 83 16.02 -8.02 13.59
N GLY A 84 15.19 -9.04 13.88
CA GLY A 84 14.74 -9.32 15.25
C GLY A 84 13.73 -8.30 15.78
N GLY A 85 12.96 -7.68 14.88
CA GLY A 85 11.89 -6.75 15.24
C GLY A 85 12.27 -5.26 15.17
N ASP A 86 13.14 -4.87 14.25
CA ASP A 86 13.44 -3.45 14.03
C ASP A 86 12.34 -2.79 13.19
N GLU A 87 11.54 -1.95 13.84
CA GLU A 87 10.43 -1.22 13.21
C GLU A 87 10.89 -0.32 12.07
N ALA A 88 12.00 0.40 12.26
CA ALA A 88 12.52 1.36 11.28
C ALA A 88 13.15 0.67 10.06
N ALA A 89 13.71 -0.53 10.26
CA ALA A 89 14.18 -1.33 9.15
C ALA A 89 13.02 -1.93 8.33
N ALA A 90 11.99 -2.41 9.03
CA ALA A 90 10.85 -3.11 8.43
C ALA A 90 9.84 -2.18 7.75
N GLU A 91 9.74 -0.91 8.14
CA GLU A 91 8.96 0.08 7.40
C GLU A 91 9.71 0.48 6.11
N LEU A 92 9.43 -0.31 5.08
CA LEU A 92 9.96 -0.13 3.74
C LEU A 92 9.31 1.05 3.02
N ASP A 93 10.09 1.74 2.20
CA ASP A 93 9.57 2.75 1.29
C ASP A 93 8.70 2.08 0.21
N VAL A 94 7.45 2.53 0.09
CA VAL A 94 6.45 1.94 -0.81
C VAL A 94 5.74 3.04 -1.59
N ALA A 95 5.35 2.74 -2.83
CA ALA A 95 4.55 3.66 -3.63
C ALA A 95 3.15 3.87 -3.03
N ALA A 96 2.69 5.12 -3.00
CA ALA A 96 1.42 5.48 -2.34
C ALA A 96 0.19 4.64 -2.74
N PRO A 97 -0.02 4.21 -4.01
CA PRO A 97 -1.17 3.37 -4.33
C PRO A 97 -1.08 1.96 -3.75
N VAL A 98 0.14 1.41 -3.66
CA VAL A 98 0.38 0.08 -3.09
C VAL A 98 0.23 0.13 -1.57
N ASP A 99 0.73 1.18 -0.94
CA ASP A 99 0.60 1.37 0.51
C ASP A 99 -0.87 1.59 0.94
N GLU A 100 -1.67 2.31 0.14
CA GLU A 100 -3.11 2.39 0.39
C GLU A 100 -3.80 1.01 0.35
N MET A 101 -3.32 0.09 -0.49
CA MET A 101 -3.79 -1.30 -0.47
C MET A 101 -3.25 -2.09 0.73
N VAL A 102 -2.05 -1.79 1.22
CA VAL A 102 -1.55 -2.35 2.49
C VAL A 102 -2.49 -1.97 3.63
N HIS A 103 -2.89 -0.70 3.76
CA HIS A 103 -3.88 -0.27 4.74
C HIS A 103 -5.19 -1.04 4.57
N ALA A 104 -5.60 -1.26 3.32
CA ALA A 104 -6.81 -1.97 3.01
C ALA A 104 -6.80 -3.44 3.48
N ILE A 105 -5.69 -4.13 3.26
CA ILE A 105 -5.47 -5.48 3.75
C ILE A 105 -5.45 -5.47 5.29
N LEU A 106 -4.74 -4.52 5.91
CA LEU A 106 -4.55 -4.44 7.37
C LEU A 106 -5.84 -4.21 8.15
N ALA A 107 -6.83 -3.52 7.59
CA ALA A 107 -8.11 -3.37 8.27
C ALA A 107 -8.92 -4.68 8.35
N GLN A 108 -8.48 -5.75 7.68
CA GLN A 108 -8.98 -7.12 7.88
C GLN A 108 -8.37 -7.78 9.13
N THR A 109 -8.22 -7.02 10.21
CA THR A 109 -7.38 -7.35 11.38
C THR A 109 -7.67 -8.73 11.97
N ASN A 110 -8.95 -9.12 12.12
CA ASN A 110 -9.31 -10.43 12.67
C ASN A 110 -8.96 -11.61 11.75
N LEU A 111 -8.93 -11.40 10.43
CA LEU A 111 -8.49 -12.41 9.47
C LEU A 111 -6.96 -12.54 9.53
N LEU A 112 -6.26 -11.40 9.47
CA LEU A 112 -4.81 -11.33 9.51
C LEU A 112 -4.23 -11.89 10.81
N ASN A 113 -4.78 -11.55 11.99
CA ASN A 113 -4.30 -12.08 13.27
C ASN A 113 -4.38 -13.61 13.31
N ARG A 114 -5.49 -14.20 12.84
CA ARG A 114 -5.66 -15.65 12.81
C ARG A 114 -4.71 -16.33 11.83
N LEU A 115 -4.44 -15.70 10.69
CA LEU A 115 -3.46 -16.17 9.70
C LEU A 115 -2.05 -16.10 10.29
N ALA A 116 -1.67 -14.93 10.82
CA ALA A 116 -0.40 -14.66 11.48
C ALA A 116 -0.11 -15.67 12.59
N GLU A 117 -1.07 -15.93 13.48
CA GLU A 117 -0.95 -16.93 14.56
C GLU A 117 -0.74 -18.34 14.03
N ARG A 118 -1.47 -18.76 12.98
CA ARG A 118 -1.33 -20.11 12.40
C ARG A 118 0.00 -20.31 11.70
N ARG A 119 0.49 -19.29 11.00
CA ARG A 119 1.69 -19.36 10.17
C ARG A 119 2.96 -18.93 10.92
N GLY A 120 2.82 -18.29 12.07
CA GLY A 120 3.95 -17.72 12.80
C GLY A 120 4.54 -16.49 12.12
N ILE A 121 3.74 -15.74 11.36
CA ILE A 121 4.17 -14.58 10.57
C ILE A 121 3.83 -13.30 11.34
N ALA A 122 4.77 -12.36 11.40
CA ALA A 122 4.49 -11.01 11.89
C ALA A 122 3.86 -10.17 10.77
N VAL A 123 2.70 -9.56 11.03
CA VAL A 123 2.11 -8.54 10.14
C VAL A 123 2.56 -7.18 10.65
N VAL A 124 3.37 -6.48 9.85
CA VAL A 124 4.17 -5.34 10.29
C VAL A 124 3.93 -4.13 9.41
N HIS A 125 3.60 -3.01 10.04
CA HIS A 125 3.39 -1.72 9.38
C HIS A 125 3.35 -0.57 10.40
N MET A 126 3.98 0.57 10.07
CA MET A 126 4.21 1.71 10.95
C MET A 126 3.83 3.01 10.24
N THR A 127 2.56 3.40 10.35
CA THR A 127 2.05 4.62 9.70
C THR A 127 2.75 5.90 10.14
N ASP A 128 3.32 5.94 11.34
CA ASP A 128 4.11 7.08 11.82
C ASP A 128 5.50 7.19 11.17
N GLN A 129 5.94 6.16 10.44
CA GLN A 129 7.23 6.09 9.75
C GLN A 129 7.08 6.05 8.21
N GLU A 130 5.86 6.11 7.68
CA GLU A 130 5.59 6.22 6.24
C GLU A 130 6.06 7.56 5.67
N GLU A 131 6.89 7.54 4.62
CA GLU A 131 7.39 8.76 3.96
C GLU A 131 6.91 8.94 2.50
N PHE A 132 6.30 7.92 1.87
CA PHE A 132 5.93 7.91 0.43
C PHE A 132 7.06 8.37 -0.51
N VAL A 133 8.31 8.03 -0.16
CA VAL A 133 9.52 8.45 -0.89
C VAL A 133 10.08 7.37 -1.81
N TRP A 134 9.36 6.27 -2.03
CA TRP A 134 9.80 5.21 -2.93
C TRP A 134 10.18 5.76 -4.31
N GLU A 135 11.30 5.29 -4.85
CA GLU A 135 11.80 5.57 -6.19
C GLU A 135 12.34 4.28 -6.80
N ARG A 136 12.61 4.30 -8.11
CA ARG A 136 13.29 3.17 -8.75
C ARG A 136 14.69 2.99 -8.18
N ASP A 137 15.14 1.74 -8.20
CA ASP A 137 16.43 1.29 -7.69
C ASP A 137 16.60 1.52 -6.17
N ASP A 138 15.48 1.65 -5.46
CA ASP A 138 15.44 1.65 -3.99
C ASP A 138 15.57 0.22 -3.43
N TYR A 139 15.95 0.12 -2.16
CA TYR A 139 16.06 -1.14 -1.42
C TYR A 139 14.81 -2.02 -1.51
N THR A 140 13.60 -1.42 -1.50
CA THR A 140 12.36 -2.19 -1.65
C THR A 140 12.29 -2.87 -3.02
N GLN A 141 12.73 -2.19 -4.09
CA GLN A 141 12.77 -2.77 -5.43
C GLN A 141 13.82 -3.89 -5.50
N ASP A 142 15.01 -3.70 -4.93
CA ASP A 142 16.05 -4.73 -4.89
C ASP A 142 15.53 -6.02 -4.23
N CYS A 143 14.80 -5.90 -3.10
CA CYS A 143 14.21 -7.05 -2.43
C CYS A 143 13.09 -7.70 -3.24
N TYR A 144 12.25 -6.88 -3.89
CA TYR A 144 11.16 -7.35 -4.76
C TYR A 144 11.71 -8.17 -5.94
N GLU A 145 12.74 -7.66 -6.62
CA GLU A 145 13.39 -8.35 -7.74
C GLU A 145 14.11 -9.61 -7.28
N ALA A 146 14.78 -9.55 -6.12
CA ALA A 146 15.43 -10.71 -5.50
C ALA A 146 14.46 -11.83 -5.11
N ALA A 147 13.19 -11.50 -4.82
CA ALA A 147 12.14 -12.48 -4.59
C ALA A 147 11.73 -13.24 -5.88
N GLY A 148 12.22 -12.81 -7.05
CA GLY A 148 11.89 -13.41 -8.33
C GLY A 148 10.55 -12.94 -8.91
N TRP A 149 9.96 -11.88 -8.35
CA TRP A 149 8.67 -11.32 -8.79
C TRP A 149 8.78 -10.43 -10.04
N GLY A 150 10.00 -10.22 -10.55
CA GLY A 150 10.29 -9.35 -11.69
C GLY A 150 10.34 -7.88 -11.26
N THR A 151 10.07 -6.97 -12.19
CA THR A 151 10.05 -5.52 -11.91
C THR A 151 8.67 -5.09 -11.39
N PRO A 152 8.60 -4.25 -10.34
CA PRO A 152 7.34 -3.71 -9.86
C PRO A 152 6.51 -3.03 -10.98
N PRO A 153 5.20 -3.29 -11.11
CA PRO A 153 4.39 -2.73 -12.20
C PRO A 153 4.31 -1.20 -12.16
N GLU A 154 4.80 -0.53 -13.20
CA GLU A 154 4.91 0.94 -13.28
C GLU A 154 3.58 1.69 -13.10
N ARG A 155 2.45 1.01 -13.37
CA ARG A 155 1.11 1.58 -13.17
C ARG A 155 0.83 1.89 -11.70
N TYR A 156 1.30 1.05 -10.79
CA TYR A 156 1.00 1.09 -9.36
C TYR A 156 2.20 1.56 -8.53
N TRP A 157 3.42 1.25 -8.99
CA TRP A 157 4.67 1.67 -8.37
C TRP A 157 5.11 3.02 -8.92
N ILE A 158 4.51 4.08 -8.38
CA ILE A 158 4.73 5.47 -8.79
C ILE A 158 5.77 6.12 -7.87
N GLY A 159 6.88 6.57 -8.46
CA GLY A 159 7.98 7.23 -7.74
C GLY A 159 7.57 8.54 -7.07
N ALA A 160 8.24 8.91 -5.98
CA ALA A 160 7.94 10.06 -5.14
C ALA A 160 7.82 11.38 -5.92
N ALA A 161 8.69 11.62 -6.90
CA ALA A 161 8.62 12.81 -7.74
C ALA A 161 7.34 12.87 -8.58
N GLU A 162 6.94 11.74 -9.17
CA GLU A 162 5.72 11.64 -9.97
C GLU A 162 4.47 11.66 -9.09
N THR A 163 4.51 11.02 -7.91
CA THR A 163 3.47 11.09 -6.88
C THR A 163 3.17 12.55 -6.52
N ARG A 164 4.19 13.34 -6.18
CA ARG A 164 4.04 14.78 -5.90
C ARG A 164 3.43 15.55 -7.07
N ARG A 165 3.88 15.28 -8.30
CA ARG A 165 3.34 15.94 -9.50
C ARG A 165 1.86 15.58 -9.70
N ARG A 166 1.47 14.32 -9.54
CA ARG A 166 0.07 13.88 -9.69
C ARG A 166 -0.83 14.45 -8.59
N HIS A 167 -0.36 14.52 -7.35
CA HIS A 167 -1.09 15.22 -6.28
C HIS A 167 -1.32 16.69 -6.60
N GLN A 168 -0.33 17.42 -7.12
CA GLN A 168 -0.52 18.83 -7.51
C GLN A 168 -1.61 19.00 -8.57
N ILE A 169 -1.68 18.09 -9.55
CA ILE A 169 -2.70 18.11 -10.60
C ILE A 169 -4.08 17.85 -10.00
N LEU A 170 -4.19 16.82 -9.15
CA LEU A 170 -5.45 16.42 -8.51
C LEU A 170 -5.93 17.47 -7.51
N ASP A 171 -5.06 18.01 -6.66
CA ASP A 171 -5.38 19.06 -5.70
C ASP A 171 -5.91 20.31 -6.41
N ALA A 172 -5.30 20.70 -7.53
CA ALA A 172 -5.82 21.80 -8.35
C ALA A 172 -7.20 21.48 -8.93
N ALA A 173 -7.48 20.22 -9.28
CA ALA A 173 -8.79 19.80 -9.75
C ALA A 173 -9.84 19.79 -8.63
N TYR A 174 -9.52 19.21 -7.46
CA TYR A 174 -10.37 19.09 -6.28
C TYR A 174 -10.68 20.45 -5.64
N ALA A 175 -9.72 21.37 -5.63
CA ALA A 175 -9.94 22.73 -5.13
C ALA A 175 -11.07 23.45 -5.89
N ARG A 176 -11.26 23.17 -7.19
CA ARG A 176 -12.35 23.77 -7.99
C ARG A 176 -13.74 23.33 -7.55
N ILE A 177 -13.86 22.17 -6.90
CA ILE A 177 -15.12 21.67 -6.34
C ILE A 177 -15.19 21.87 -4.83
N GLY A 178 -14.31 22.68 -4.24
CA GLY A 178 -14.36 23.02 -2.82
C GLY A 178 -13.80 21.93 -1.89
N ILE A 179 -13.05 20.97 -2.44
CA ILE A 179 -12.29 19.99 -1.65
C ILE A 179 -10.87 20.54 -1.45
N GLY A 180 -10.42 20.59 -0.19
CA GLY A 180 -9.09 21.05 0.18
C GLY A 180 -7.98 20.03 -0.15
N PRO A 181 -6.71 20.39 0.09
CA PRO A 181 -5.56 19.57 -0.27
C PRO A 181 -5.70 18.13 0.24
N GLN A 182 -5.47 17.17 -0.66
CA GLN A 182 -5.51 15.73 -0.37
C GLN A 182 -6.81 15.31 0.33
N GLY A 183 -7.94 15.97 0.04
CA GLY A 183 -9.24 15.61 0.60
C GLY A 183 -9.41 15.88 2.10
N ARG A 184 -8.45 16.55 2.76
CA ARG A 184 -8.44 16.72 4.24
C ARG A 184 -9.49 17.67 4.78
N SER A 185 -10.21 18.37 3.90
CA SER A 185 -11.29 19.29 4.26
C SER A 185 -12.18 19.55 3.05
N HIS A 186 -13.40 20.02 3.28
CA HIS A 186 -14.25 20.54 2.21
C HIS A 186 -15.10 21.70 2.70
N GLY A 187 -15.52 22.58 1.78
CA GLY A 187 -16.38 23.72 2.06
C GLY A 187 -17.89 23.41 2.03
N PHE A 188 -18.31 22.17 1.73
CA PHE A 188 -19.73 21.81 1.65
C PHE A 188 -20.42 21.92 3.02
N THR A 189 -21.49 22.70 3.09
CA THR A 189 -22.35 22.83 4.28
C THR A 189 -23.51 21.84 4.28
N PHE A 190 -23.79 21.21 3.14
CA PHE A 190 -24.97 20.36 2.90
C PHE A 190 -26.33 21.04 3.15
N GLU A 191 -26.33 22.36 3.39
CA GLU A 191 -27.51 23.20 3.58
C GLU A 191 -27.84 23.92 2.25
N ALA A 192 -28.71 23.33 1.41
CA ALA A 192 -29.28 23.78 0.10
C ALA A 192 -28.47 23.46 -1.18
N ARG A 193 -29.01 23.12 -2.37
CA ARG A 193 -30.33 22.72 -2.95
C ARG A 193 -30.04 21.65 -4.04
N GLU A 194 -31.02 20.86 -4.50
CA GLU A 194 -30.94 19.76 -5.50
C GLU A 194 -30.36 20.12 -6.91
N GLU A 195 -29.39 21.02 -7.04
CA GLU A 195 -28.84 21.46 -8.34
C GLU A 195 -27.72 20.56 -8.89
N TYR A 196 -27.27 19.54 -8.13
CA TYR A 196 -26.21 18.61 -8.56
C TYR A 196 -26.71 17.21 -8.94
N ALA A 197 -28.03 16.99 -9.00
CA ALA A 197 -28.61 15.67 -9.30
C ALA A 197 -28.68 15.34 -10.81
N SER A 198 -28.05 16.12 -11.69
CA SER A 198 -28.09 15.89 -13.14
C SER A 198 -26.71 15.98 -13.80
N VAL A 199 -25.81 15.06 -13.48
CA VAL A 199 -24.66 14.71 -14.33
C VAL A 199 -24.57 13.20 -14.43
#